data_AF-A0A6P8RAW6-F1
#
_entry.id   AF-A0A6P8RAW6-F1
#
_cell.length_a   1.000
_cell.length_b   1.000
_cell.length_c   1.000
_cell.angle_alpha   90.00
_cell.angle_beta   90.00
_cell.angle_gamma   90.00
#
_symmetry.space_group_name_H-M   'P 1'
#
loop_
_entity.id
_entity.type
_entity.pdbx_description
1 polymer ?
#
loop_
_entity_poly.entity_id
_entity_poly.type
_entity_poly.pdbx_seq_one_letter_code
_entity_poly.pdbx_strand_id
1 'polypeptide(L)'
;MQSLGHRFRDIEHHPLLSENDNYDSSPVETDVADRVWFIRDGCGLVCAVITWLLVLYADFVVIFVMLLPSRDFWYSAINGTLFNCFAVLALTSHLRTMLTDPGAVPKGNATKEYMESLQLKPGEVIYKCPKCCSIKPERAHHCSICKRCIRKMDHHCPWVNNCVGEKNQRFFVLFTMYIALISAHALILCGFQLFFCVRGQWTECSNFSPPVTVILLIFLCLEGLLFLTFTAVMFGTQIHSICNDETEIERLKSEKATWERRLRWDGMRSVFGGPPSFLWINPFAGLQIRRFLLRARKGEAEFSV
;
A
#
# COMPACT_ATOMS: atom_id res chain seq x y z
N MET A 1 -13.63 -19.48 -43.01
CA MET A 1 -13.90 -18.02 -43.07
C MET A 1 -13.67 -17.43 -41.69
N GLN A 2 -12.83 -16.37 -41.64
CA GLN A 2 -12.64 -15.38 -40.54
C GLN A 2 -12.01 -15.89 -39.22
N SER A 3 -11.05 -15.23 -38.56
CA SER A 3 -10.21 -14.07 -38.86
C SER A 3 -9.03 -14.06 -37.86
N LEU A 4 -7.81 -13.81 -38.35
CA LEU A 4 -6.59 -13.61 -37.56
C LEU A 4 -6.65 -12.31 -36.75
N GLY A 5 -6.11 -12.35 -35.54
CA GLY A 5 -5.76 -11.20 -34.71
C GLY A 5 -4.38 -11.39 -34.11
N HIS A 6 -3.34 -11.41 -34.95
CA HIS A 6 -1.95 -11.57 -34.54
C HIS A 6 -1.47 -10.24 -33.92
N ARG A 7 -1.39 -10.18 -32.58
CA ARG A 7 -0.73 -9.05 -31.90
C ARG A 7 0.77 -9.31 -31.92
N PHE A 8 1.48 -8.54 -32.74
CA PHE A 8 2.94 -8.53 -32.84
C PHE A 8 3.60 -8.51 -31.45
N ARG A 9 4.35 -9.58 -31.15
CA ARG A 9 5.39 -9.61 -30.12
C ARG A 9 6.69 -9.43 -30.89
N ASP A 10 7.29 -8.26 -30.82
CA ASP A 10 8.61 -8.03 -31.41
C ASP A 10 9.65 -8.78 -30.57
N ILE A 11 9.96 -10.00 -31.03
CA ILE A 11 11.13 -10.77 -30.63
C ILE A 11 12.23 -10.35 -31.59
N GLU A 12 13.05 -9.38 -31.19
CA GLU A 12 14.25 -9.06 -31.95
C GLU A 12 15.35 -10.06 -31.58
N HIS A 13 15.62 -10.99 -32.51
CA HIS A 13 16.88 -11.73 -32.57
C HIS A 13 17.95 -10.78 -33.13
N HIS A 14 18.98 -10.47 -32.34
CA HIS A 14 20.08 -9.61 -32.79
C HIS A 14 21.20 -10.46 -33.41
N PRO A 15 21.59 -10.24 -34.69
CA PRO A 15 22.93 -10.52 -35.18
C PRO A 15 23.85 -9.32 -34.88
N LEU A 16 25.15 -9.64 -34.78
CA LEU A 16 26.28 -8.73 -34.57
C LEU A 16 26.39 -7.68 -35.69
N LEU A 17 26.59 -6.39 -35.35
CA LEU A 17 27.72 -5.54 -35.80
C LEU A 17 27.54 -4.02 -35.52
N SER A 18 28.70 -3.41 -35.25
CA SER A 18 29.20 -2.04 -35.47
C SER A 18 28.55 -0.80 -34.84
N GLU A 19 29.33 -0.23 -33.90
CA GLU A 19 29.81 1.16 -33.76
C GLU A 19 28.89 2.38 -33.55
N ASN A 20 29.37 3.16 -32.55
CA ASN A 20 29.18 4.58 -32.27
C ASN A 20 27.76 5.11 -32.10
N ASP A 21 27.39 5.34 -30.83
CA ASP A 21 26.98 6.68 -30.42
C ASP A 21 27.30 6.92 -28.94
N ASN A 22 27.98 8.03 -28.71
CA ASN A 22 28.55 8.52 -27.48
C ASN A 22 27.40 9.01 -26.57
N TYR A 23 27.12 8.32 -25.45
CA TYR A 23 26.19 8.82 -24.43
C TYR A 23 26.93 9.05 -23.11
N ASP A 24 26.88 10.32 -22.72
CA ASP A 24 27.45 10.94 -21.54
C ASP A 24 27.25 10.11 -20.26
N SER A 25 28.35 9.60 -19.72
CA SER A 25 28.39 8.79 -18.50
C SER A 25 28.36 9.68 -17.27
N SER A 26 27.15 9.98 -16.78
CA SER A 26 26.98 10.54 -15.43
C SER A 26 27.05 9.42 -14.39
N PRO A 27 27.80 9.58 -13.26
CA PRO A 27 28.08 8.49 -12.35
C PRO A 27 26.82 8.02 -11.61
N VAL A 28 26.63 6.71 -11.66
CA VAL A 28 25.69 5.89 -10.91
C VAL A 28 26.17 5.75 -9.45
N GLU A 29 25.21 5.54 -8.54
CA GLU A 29 25.38 5.03 -7.18
C GLU A 29 26.00 5.97 -6.13
N THR A 30 25.14 6.73 -5.42
CA THR A 30 25.23 6.91 -3.94
C THR A 30 24.06 7.70 -3.31
N ASP A 31 23.18 8.36 -4.08
CA ASP A 31 22.17 9.29 -3.50
C ASP A 31 20.72 8.74 -3.40
N VAL A 32 20.49 7.44 -3.67
CA VAL A 32 19.11 6.91 -3.84
C VAL A 32 18.41 6.56 -2.52
N ALA A 33 19.15 6.40 -1.41
CA ALA A 33 18.58 5.96 -0.13
C ALA A 33 17.79 7.05 0.63
N ASP A 34 17.89 8.32 0.21
CA ASP A 34 17.43 9.47 1.02
C ASP A 34 16.22 10.22 0.42
N ARG A 35 15.71 9.83 -0.76
CA ARG A 35 14.53 10.48 -1.36
C ARG A 35 13.25 9.75 -0.99
N VAL A 36 12.33 10.47 -0.36
CA VAL A 36 10.95 10.00 -0.12
C VAL A 36 10.30 9.65 -1.45
N TRP A 37 9.72 8.46 -1.55
CA TRP A 37 8.99 8.05 -2.74
C TRP A 37 7.61 8.69 -2.75
N PHE A 38 7.26 9.40 -3.82
CA PHE A 38 5.97 10.06 -3.92
C PHE A 38 5.53 10.20 -5.38
N ILE A 39 4.30 9.78 -5.68
CA ILE A 39 3.70 9.88 -7.00
C ILE A 39 2.83 11.13 -7.09
N ARG A 40 3.06 11.94 -8.12
CA ARG A 40 2.23 13.13 -8.41
C ARG A 40 1.05 12.74 -9.31
N ASP A 41 0.12 11.96 -8.78
CA ASP A 41 -1.15 11.62 -9.43
C ASP A 41 -2.30 12.37 -8.73
N GLY A 42 -2.99 13.24 -9.48
CA GLY A 42 -4.08 14.05 -8.92
C GLY A 42 -5.24 13.20 -8.41
N CYS A 43 -5.58 12.13 -9.12
CA CYS A 43 -6.62 11.18 -8.70
C CYS A 43 -6.22 10.50 -7.38
N GLY A 44 -5.02 9.93 -7.32
CA GLY A 44 -4.49 9.30 -6.12
C GLY A 44 -4.42 10.23 -4.91
N LEU A 45 -4.04 11.50 -5.10
CA LEU A 45 -4.02 12.48 -4.02
C LEU A 45 -5.42 12.77 -3.45
N VAL A 46 -6.41 12.94 -4.32
CA VAL A 46 -7.80 13.14 -3.88
C VAL A 46 -8.29 11.90 -3.10
N CYS A 47 -8.04 10.70 -3.61
CA CYS A 47 -8.40 9.47 -2.90
C CYS A 47 -7.71 9.35 -1.54
N ALA A 48 -6.42 9.68 -1.46
CA ALA A 48 -5.67 9.65 -0.20
C ALA A 48 -6.23 10.65 0.82
N VAL A 49 -6.56 11.88 0.41
CA VAL A 49 -7.19 12.88 1.28
C VAL A 49 -8.56 12.39 1.77
N ILE A 50 -9.38 11.84 0.87
CA ILE A 50 -10.69 11.28 1.23
C ILE A 50 -10.52 10.16 2.28
N THR A 51 -9.54 9.27 2.13
CA THR A 51 -9.27 8.23 3.14
C THR A 51 -9.05 8.81 4.53
N TRP A 52 -8.27 9.89 4.65
CA TRP A 52 -8.01 10.53 5.95
C TRP A 52 -9.26 11.20 6.51
N LEU A 53 -10.04 11.88 5.67
CA LEU A 53 -11.29 12.52 6.08
C LEU A 53 -12.33 11.50 6.56
N LEU A 54 -12.42 10.33 5.92
CA LEU A 54 -13.32 9.25 6.32
C LEU A 54 -12.94 8.70 7.70
N VAL A 55 -11.66 8.39 7.93
CA VAL A 55 -11.19 7.92 9.25
C VAL A 55 -11.44 8.97 10.34
N LEU A 56 -11.20 10.26 10.05
CA LEU A 56 -11.49 11.36 10.98
C LEU A 56 -13.00 11.52 11.26
N TYR A 57 -13.84 11.36 10.24
CA TYR A 57 -15.29 11.36 10.41
C TYR A 57 -15.74 10.20 11.29
N ALA A 58 -15.24 8.99 11.05
CA ALA A 58 -15.56 7.82 11.86
C ALA A 58 -15.12 8.01 13.33
N ASP A 59 -13.92 8.54 13.56
CA ASP A 59 -13.44 8.87 14.90
C ASP A 59 -14.31 9.94 15.57
N PHE A 60 -14.69 10.99 14.84
CA PHE A 60 -15.60 12.02 15.36
C PHE A 60 -16.93 11.41 15.84
N VAL A 61 -17.57 10.56 15.02
CA VAL A 61 -18.85 9.95 15.40
C VAL A 61 -18.67 8.99 16.58
N VAL A 62 -17.68 8.10 16.53
CA VAL A 62 -17.43 7.15 17.62
C VAL A 62 -17.14 7.87 18.93
N ILE A 63 -16.26 8.85 18.94
CA ILE A 63 -15.85 9.53 20.18
C ILE A 63 -16.93 10.49 20.67
N PHE A 64 -17.38 11.43 19.85
CA PHE A 64 -18.22 12.54 20.31
C PHE A 64 -19.71 12.21 20.33
N VAL A 65 -20.17 11.34 19.43
CA VAL A 65 -21.61 11.03 19.32
C VAL A 65 -21.97 9.82 20.16
N MET A 66 -21.07 8.84 20.30
CA MET A 66 -21.38 7.55 20.93
C MET A 66 -20.71 7.36 22.30
N LEU A 67 -19.39 7.56 22.40
CA LEU A 67 -18.65 7.22 23.62
C LEU A 67 -18.68 8.33 24.68
N LEU A 68 -18.45 9.60 24.32
CA LEU A 68 -18.47 10.71 25.29
C LEU A 68 -19.83 10.89 26.01
N PRO A 69 -21.00 10.71 25.35
CA PRO A 69 -22.29 10.75 26.03
C PRO A 69 -22.59 9.50 26.86
N SER A 70 -21.82 8.42 26.72
CA SER A 70 -22.05 7.20 27.49
C SER A 70 -21.77 7.43 28.97
N ARG A 71 -22.66 6.91 29.82
CA ARG A 71 -22.56 7.03 31.28
C ARG A 71 -21.44 6.17 31.87
N ASP A 72 -21.00 5.14 31.14
CA ASP A 72 -19.95 4.24 31.60
C ASP A 72 -18.57 4.73 31.12
N PHE A 73 -17.80 5.26 32.07
CA PHE A 73 -16.45 5.74 31.84
C PHE A 73 -15.52 4.65 31.30
N TRP A 74 -15.56 3.44 31.87
CA TRP A 74 -14.65 2.37 31.47
C TRP A 74 -14.97 1.84 30.09
N TYR A 75 -16.25 1.68 29.77
CA TYR A 75 -16.70 1.36 28.42
C TYR A 75 -16.16 2.37 27.40
N SER A 76 -16.30 3.66 27.70
CA SER A 76 -15.88 4.76 26.82
C SER A 76 -14.37 4.84 26.68
N ALA A 77 -13.63 4.72 27.79
CA ALA A 77 -12.18 4.77 27.79
C ALA A 77 -11.57 3.58 27.01
N ILE A 78 -12.07 2.35 27.24
CA ILE A 78 -11.56 1.15 26.57
C ILE A 78 -11.86 1.21 25.07
N ASN A 79 -13.12 1.44 24.68
CA ASN A 79 -13.49 1.48 23.26
C ASN A 79 -12.85 2.66 22.53
N GLY A 80 -12.80 3.84 23.15
CA GLY A 80 -12.21 5.03 22.57
C GLY A 80 -10.70 4.86 22.34
N THR A 81 -9.99 4.31 23.34
CA THR A 81 -8.56 4.00 23.22
C THR A 81 -8.32 2.94 22.14
N LEU A 82 -9.11 1.87 22.13
CA LEU A 82 -8.98 0.80 21.13
C LEU A 82 -9.19 1.33 19.71
N PHE A 83 -10.26 2.09 19.48
CA PHE A 83 -10.59 2.67 18.19
C PHE A 83 -9.48 3.61 17.71
N ASN A 84 -9.02 4.52 18.58
CA ASN A 84 -7.95 5.47 18.26
C ASN A 84 -6.60 4.77 17.99
N CYS A 85 -6.25 3.75 18.76
CA CYS A 85 -5.06 2.95 18.51
C CYS A 85 -5.10 2.32 17.11
N PHE A 86 -6.22 1.70 16.73
CA PHE A 86 -6.36 1.14 15.39
C PHE A 86 -6.40 2.21 14.30
N ALA A 87 -7.02 3.37 14.53
CA ALA A 87 -7.02 4.48 13.58
C ALA A 87 -5.59 5.00 13.32
N VAL A 88 -4.78 5.19 14.37
CA VAL A 88 -3.36 5.59 14.23
C VAL A 88 -2.56 4.52 13.48
N LEU A 89 -2.78 3.25 13.77
CA LEU A 89 -2.11 2.14 13.07
C LEU A 89 -2.54 2.08 11.59
N ALA A 90 -3.81 2.30 11.28
CA ALA A 90 -4.34 2.36 9.91
C ALA A 90 -3.71 3.52 9.12
N LEU A 91 -3.76 4.75 9.66
CA LEU A 91 -3.23 5.94 9.00
C LEU A 91 -1.71 5.90 8.84
N THR A 92 -1.00 5.35 9.84
CA THR A 92 0.45 5.11 9.71
C THR A 92 0.74 4.10 8.61
N SER A 93 0.00 2.99 8.55
CA SER A 93 0.16 1.97 7.50
C SER A 93 -0.16 2.53 6.11
N HIS A 94 -1.20 3.36 6.00
CA HIS A 94 -1.56 4.09 4.78
C HIS A 94 -0.41 4.98 4.32
N LEU A 95 0.09 5.86 5.21
CA LEU A 95 1.17 6.78 4.93
C LEU A 95 2.45 6.04 4.50
N ARG A 96 2.78 4.94 5.16
CA ARG A 96 3.92 4.10 4.77
C ARG A 96 3.72 3.44 3.41
N THR A 97 2.52 2.98 3.10
CA THR A 97 2.22 2.42 1.77
C THR A 97 2.40 3.46 0.67
N MET A 98 1.92 4.68 0.92
CA MET A 98 2.01 5.82 0.02
C MET A 98 3.44 6.28 -0.21
N LEU A 99 4.25 6.38 0.86
CA LEU A 99 5.57 7.01 0.83
C LEU A 99 6.76 6.04 0.67
N THR A 100 6.51 4.74 0.65
CA THR A 100 7.56 3.72 0.44
C THR A 100 7.71 3.41 -1.05
N ASP A 101 8.95 3.36 -1.55
CA ASP A 101 9.26 2.83 -2.89
C ASP A 101 8.69 1.40 -2.99
N PRO A 102 7.76 1.13 -3.93
CA PRO A 102 7.13 -0.19 -4.06
C PRO A 102 8.06 -1.26 -4.65
N GLY A 103 9.28 -0.91 -5.04
CA GLY A 103 10.23 -1.78 -5.73
C GLY A 103 10.48 -1.32 -7.16
N ALA A 104 10.62 -0.01 -7.37
CA ALA A 104 10.84 0.59 -8.67
C ALA A 104 12.19 0.19 -9.27
N VAL A 105 12.15 -0.22 -10.54
CA VAL A 105 13.35 -0.55 -11.31
C VAL A 105 14.02 0.76 -11.78
N PRO A 106 15.37 0.86 -11.68
CA PRO A 106 16.12 1.96 -12.27
C PRO A 106 15.81 2.15 -13.76
N LYS A 107 15.74 3.41 -14.21
CA LYS A 107 15.58 3.72 -15.64
C LYS A 107 16.95 3.70 -16.31
N GLY A 108 16.98 3.47 -17.61
CA GLY A 108 18.22 3.55 -18.40
C GLY A 108 19.23 2.44 -18.10
N ASN A 109 18.90 1.43 -17.28
CA ASN A 109 19.82 0.35 -16.97
C ASN A 109 19.95 -0.67 -18.12
N ALA A 110 19.27 -0.49 -19.25
CA ALA A 110 19.44 -1.33 -20.44
C ALA A 110 20.65 -0.91 -21.30
N THR A 111 21.81 -0.69 -20.69
CA THR A 111 23.07 -0.43 -21.40
C THR A 111 23.69 -1.75 -21.89
N LYS A 112 24.48 -1.71 -22.96
CA LYS A 112 25.20 -2.91 -23.47
C LYS A 112 26.12 -3.49 -22.40
N GLU A 113 26.86 -2.62 -21.70
CA GLU A 113 27.76 -2.99 -20.60
C GLU A 113 27.01 -3.72 -19.46
N TYR A 114 25.85 -3.20 -19.04
CA TYR A 114 25.07 -3.86 -17.98
C TYR A 114 24.49 -5.19 -18.46
N MET A 115 24.07 -5.28 -19.72
CA MET A 115 23.63 -6.55 -20.31
C MET A 115 24.74 -7.60 -20.35
N GLU A 116 25.96 -7.21 -20.71
CA GLU A 116 27.13 -8.09 -20.72
C GLU A 116 27.54 -8.49 -19.29
N SER A 117 27.37 -7.61 -18.31
CA SER A 117 27.65 -7.91 -16.90
C SER A 117 26.72 -8.96 -16.27
N LEU A 118 25.53 -9.20 -16.85
CA LEU A 118 24.52 -10.10 -16.28
C LEU A 118 24.89 -11.60 -16.34
N GLN A 119 26.02 -11.97 -16.95
CA GLN A 119 26.50 -13.37 -17.05
C GLN A 119 25.41 -14.37 -17.48
N LEU A 120 24.61 -13.97 -18.47
CA LEU A 120 23.46 -14.74 -18.94
C LEU A 120 23.88 -16.08 -19.51
N LYS A 121 23.08 -17.11 -19.26
CA LYS A 121 23.31 -18.41 -19.90
C LYS A 121 22.97 -18.32 -21.40
N PRO A 122 23.65 -19.08 -22.27
CA PRO A 122 23.29 -19.15 -23.68
C PRO A 122 21.81 -19.51 -23.87
N GLY A 123 21.06 -18.66 -24.59
CA GLY A 123 19.63 -18.83 -24.83
C GLY A 123 18.69 -18.19 -23.80
N GLU A 124 19.22 -17.51 -22.78
CA GLU A 124 18.42 -16.80 -21.78
C GLU A 124 17.85 -15.48 -22.35
N VAL A 125 16.53 -15.33 -22.29
CA VAL A 125 15.82 -14.19 -22.90
C VAL A 125 15.70 -13.05 -21.88
N ILE A 126 16.27 -11.89 -22.20
CA ILE A 126 16.05 -10.65 -21.44
C ILE A 126 14.83 -9.90 -21.97
N TYR A 127 13.92 -9.55 -21.08
CA TYR A 127 12.86 -8.60 -21.36
C TYR A 127 13.31 -7.16 -21.09
N LYS A 128 12.99 -6.25 -22.01
CA LYS A 128 13.23 -4.80 -21.84
C LYS A 128 11.91 -4.05 -21.77
N CYS A 129 11.91 -2.95 -21.03
CA CYS A 129 10.82 -1.99 -21.05
C CYS A 129 11.21 -0.79 -21.92
N PRO A 130 10.58 -0.57 -23.08
CA PRO A 130 10.94 0.54 -23.97
C PRO A 130 10.65 1.90 -23.32
N LYS A 131 9.60 2.02 -22.51
CA LYS A 131 9.22 3.27 -21.83
C LYS A 131 10.19 3.69 -20.72
N CYS A 132 10.88 2.74 -20.12
CA CYS A 132 11.84 3.00 -19.05
C CYS A 132 13.30 2.92 -19.53
N CYS A 133 13.53 2.47 -20.78
CA CYS A 133 14.83 2.02 -21.28
C CYS A 133 15.54 1.12 -20.26
N SER A 134 14.78 0.19 -19.66
CA SER A 134 15.25 -0.61 -18.54
C SER A 134 15.14 -2.10 -18.81
N ILE A 135 16.10 -2.89 -18.33
CA ILE A 135 15.95 -4.34 -18.22
C ILE A 135 14.81 -4.59 -17.24
N LYS A 136 13.87 -5.45 -17.64
CA LYS A 136 12.67 -5.78 -16.88
C LYS A 136 12.95 -7.07 -16.11
N PRO A 137 13.13 -7.01 -14.77
CA PRO A 137 13.27 -8.22 -13.96
C PRO A 137 12.06 -9.13 -14.10
N GLU A 138 12.23 -10.41 -13.78
CA GLU A 138 11.12 -11.35 -13.69
C GLU A 138 10.03 -10.79 -12.77
N ARG A 139 8.75 -10.99 -13.14
CA ARG A 139 7.57 -10.52 -12.39
C ARG A 139 7.45 -9.00 -12.22
N ALA A 140 8.31 -8.21 -12.85
CA ALA A 140 8.15 -6.76 -12.86
C ALA A 140 7.06 -6.36 -13.88
N HIS A 141 6.33 -5.28 -13.66
CA HIS A 141 5.40 -4.73 -14.64
C HIS A 141 5.51 -3.20 -14.71
N HIS A 142 5.31 -2.63 -15.91
CA HIS A 142 5.35 -1.19 -16.11
C HIS A 142 4.00 -0.57 -15.71
N CYS A 143 4.01 0.32 -14.71
CA CYS A 143 2.86 1.13 -14.37
C CYS A 143 2.90 2.44 -15.16
N SER A 144 1.84 2.71 -15.95
CA SER A 144 1.70 3.93 -16.74
C SER A 144 1.46 5.18 -15.89
N ILE A 145 0.98 5.04 -14.66
CA ILE A 145 0.74 6.15 -13.72
C ILE A 145 2.05 6.50 -13.02
N CYS A 146 2.71 5.52 -12.39
CA CYS A 146 4.00 5.73 -11.72
C CYS A 146 5.18 5.96 -12.69
N LYS A 147 4.99 5.73 -14.01
CA LYS A 147 6.01 5.86 -15.08
C LYS A 147 7.29 5.07 -14.78
N ARG A 148 7.13 3.90 -14.16
CA ARG A 148 8.20 3.03 -13.66
C ARG A 148 7.80 1.57 -13.80
N CYS A 149 8.78 0.70 -14.02
CA CYS A 149 8.61 -0.73 -13.81
C CYS A 149 8.69 -1.02 -12.31
N ILE A 150 7.74 -1.77 -11.77
CA ILE A 150 7.66 -2.13 -10.35
C ILE A 150 7.87 -3.63 -10.22
N ARG A 151 8.77 -4.06 -9.33
CA ARG A 151 9.07 -5.47 -9.02
C ARG A 151 7.91 -6.11 -8.26
N LYS A 152 7.57 -7.35 -8.61
CA LYS A 152 6.38 -8.08 -8.13
C LYS A 152 5.17 -7.14 -8.04
N MET A 153 4.91 -6.42 -9.13
CA MET A 153 3.81 -5.45 -9.16
C MET A 153 2.50 -6.20 -8.97
N ASP A 154 1.74 -5.80 -7.95
CA ASP A 154 0.40 -6.33 -7.75
C ASP A 154 -0.61 -5.46 -8.49
N HIS A 155 -0.78 -4.20 -8.07
CA HIS A 155 -1.62 -3.23 -8.75
C HIS A 155 -1.18 -1.79 -8.49
N HIS A 156 -1.79 -0.84 -9.22
CA HIS A 156 -1.74 0.57 -8.85
C HIS A 156 -3.02 0.92 -8.09
N CYS A 157 -2.88 1.47 -6.90
CA CYS A 157 -4.01 1.78 -6.04
C CYS A 157 -4.13 3.29 -5.83
N PRO A 158 -5.17 3.94 -6.38
CA PRO A 158 -5.40 5.37 -6.18
C PRO A 158 -5.56 5.72 -4.70
N TRP A 159 -6.19 4.87 -3.89
CA TRP A 159 -6.44 5.10 -2.46
C TRP A 159 -5.18 5.25 -1.60
N VAL A 160 -4.04 4.73 -2.05
CA VAL A 160 -2.74 4.92 -1.41
C VAL A 160 -1.78 5.75 -2.27
N ASN A 161 -2.27 6.35 -3.36
CA ASN A 161 -1.49 7.14 -4.32
C ASN A 161 -0.14 6.48 -4.71
N ASN A 162 -0.14 5.15 -4.87
CA ASN A 162 1.09 4.41 -5.15
C ASN A 162 0.78 3.04 -5.78
N CYS A 163 1.80 2.43 -6.38
CA CYS A 163 1.75 1.00 -6.66
C CYS A 163 1.90 0.20 -5.37
N VAL A 164 1.25 -0.96 -5.32
CA VAL A 164 1.53 -2.03 -4.36
C VAL A 164 2.48 -3.01 -5.03
N GLY A 165 3.64 -3.23 -4.43
CA GLY A 165 4.69 -4.11 -4.94
C GLY A 165 5.56 -4.67 -3.83
N GLU A 166 6.65 -5.32 -4.22
CA GLU A 166 7.52 -6.12 -3.33
C GLU A 166 7.89 -5.41 -2.01
N LYS A 167 8.23 -4.12 -2.05
CA LYS A 167 8.79 -3.41 -0.90
C LYS A 167 7.77 -2.72 0.02
N ASN A 168 6.54 -2.53 -0.44
CA ASN A 168 5.49 -1.85 0.35
C ASN A 168 4.24 -2.72 0.59
N GLN A 169 4.18 -3.94 0.03
CA GLN A 169 3.05 -4.87 0.17
C GLN A 169 2.66 -5.10 1.64
N ARG A 170 3.64 -5.21 2.55
CA ARG A 170 3.39 -5.34 3.99
C ARG A 170 2.51 -4.22 4.54
N PHE A 171 2.85 -2.96 4.24
CA PHE A 171 2.12 -1.81 4.77
C PHE A 171 0.71 -1.75 4.21
N PHE A 172 0.54 -2.14 2.94
CA PHE A 172 -0.78 -2.24 2.33
C PHE A 172 -1.66 -3.29 3.03
N VAL A 173 -1.11 -4.47 3.35
CA VAL A 173 -1.82 -5.52 4.10
C VAL A 173 -2.20 -5.04 5.51
N LEU A 174 -1.31 -4.34 6.20
CA LEU A 174 -1.63 -3.77 7.51
C LEU A 174 -2.71 -2.69 7.42
N PHE A 175 -2.63 -1.83 6.40
CA PHE A 175 -3.64 -0.81 6.15
C PHE A 175 -5.02 -1.43 5.95
N THR A 176 -5.16 -2.42 5.06
CA THR A 176 -6.47 -3.07 4.82
C THR A 176 -6.98 -3.82 6.05
N MET A 177 -6.09 -4.49 6.79
CA MET A 177 -6.44 -5.13 8.06
C MET A 177 -6.99 -4.14 9.09
N TYR A 178 -6.27 -3.03 9.33
CA TYR A 178 -6.68 -2.05 10.34
C TYR A 178 -7.95 -1.29 9.94
N ILE A 179 -8.15 -0.98 8.65
CA ILE A 179 -9.42 -0.41 8.19
C ILE A 179 -10.59 -1.39 8.40
N ALA A 180 -10.39 -2.69 8.12
CA ALA A 180 -11.42 -3.69 8.40
C ALA A 180 -11.74 -3.77 9.91
N LEU A 181 -10.72 -3.74 10.77
CA LEU A 181 -10.89 -3.77 12.22
C LEU A 181 -11.65 -2.55 12.76
N ILE A 182 -11.27 -1.32 12.37
CA ILE A 182 -12.00 -0.12 12.81
C ILE A 182 -13.44 -0.10 12.26
N SER A 183 -13.65 -0.57 11.03
CA SER A 183 -14.99 -0.61 10.42
C SER A 183 -15.89 -1.60 11.16
N ALA A 184 -15.38 -2.80 11.46
CA ALA A 184 -16.11 -3.79 12.25
C ALA A 184 -16.39 -3.27 13.67
N HIS A 185 -15.42 -2.64 14.33
CA HIS A 185 -15.59 -2.08 15.66
C HIS A 185 -16.64 -0.96 15.67
N ALA A 186 -16.57 -0.01 14.72
CA ALA A 186 -17.57 1.04 14.56
C ALA A 186 -18.98 0.47 14.34
N LEU A 187 -19.14 -0.56 13.50
CA LEU A 187 -20.44 -1.20 13.26
C LEU A 187 -20.99 -1.89 14.50
N ILE A 188 -20.13 -2.59 15.27
CA ILE A 188 -20.52 -3.22 16.53
C ILE A 188 -21.01 -2.15 17.52
N LEU A 189 -20.26 -1.04 17.67
CA LEU A 189 -20.67 0.07 18.53
C LEU A 189 -21.96 0.74 18.01
N CYS A 190 -22.10 0.95 16.68
CA CYS A 190 -23.30 1.50 16.03
C CYS A 190 -24.51 0.62 16.37
N GLY A 191 -24.36 -0.71 16.26
CA GLY A 191 -25.40 -1.68 16.61
C GLY A 191 -25.79 -1.65 18.09
N PHE A 192 -24.83 -1.59 19.01
CA PHE A 192 -25.12 -1.44 20.45
C PHE A 192 -25.85 -0.12 20.74
N GLN A 193 -25.37 1.00 20.20
CA GLN A 193 -26.00 2.31 20.37
C GLN A 193 -27.45 2.29 19.89
N LEU A 194 -27.70 1.77 18.68
CA LEU A 194 -29.06 1.66 18.13
C LEU A 194 -29.94 0.75 19.00
N PHE A 195 -29.43 -0.38 19.47
CA PHE A 195 -30.19 -1.31 20.31
C PHE A 195 -30.63 -0.66 21.63
N PHE A 196 -29.73 0.05 22.32
CA PHE A 196 -30.05 0.72 23.59
C PHE A 196 -30.94 1.96 23.39
N CYS A 197 -30.68 2.76 22.37
CA CYS A 197 -31.40 4.02 22.14
C CYS A 197 -32.80 3.81 21.55
N VAL A 198 -33.02 2.76 20.76
CA VAL A 198 -34.37 2.40 20.29
C VAL A 198 -35.26 1.95 21.46
N ARG A 199 -34.69 1.34 22.50
CA ARG A 199 -35.42 0.90 23.69
C ARG A 199 -35.57 1.99 24.76
N GLY A 200 -34.85 3.09 24.65
CA GLY A 200 -34.79 4.17 25.63
C GLY A 200 -35.23 5.53 25.07
N GLN A 201 -34.89 6.60 25.78
CA GLN A 201 -35.10 7.98 25.30
C GLN A 201 -33.85 8.45 24.56
N TRP A 202 -34.00 8.76 23.26
CA TRP A 202 -32.90 9.23 22.39
C TRP A 202 -32.17 10.48 22.91
N THR A 203 -32.85 11.30 23.70
CA THR A 203 -32.28 12.52 24.31
C THR A 203 -31.19 12.22 25.34
N GLU A 204 -31.14 11.00 25.88
CA GLU A 204 -30.09 10.58 26.80
C GLU A 204 -28.89 9.92 26.11
N CYS A 205 -29.01 9.65 24.80
CA CYS A 205 -28.03 8.88 24.05
C CYS A 205 -26.93 9.71 23.39
N SER A 206 -27.15 11.01 23.20
CA SER A 206 -26.21 11.89 22.52
C SER A 206 -26.41 13.33 22.95
N ASN A 207 -25.34 14.12 22.92
CA ASN A 207 -25.41 15.57 23.14
C ASN A 207 -25.98 16.32 21.92
N PHE A 208 -26.13 15.64 20.78
CA PHE A 208 -26.73 16.18 19.57
C PHE A 208 -28.23 15.92 19.53
N SER A 209 -28.97 16.70 18.71
CA SER A 209 -30.40 16.44 18.51
C SER A 209 -30.62 15.05 17.89
N PRO A 210 -31.69 14.31 18.25
CA PRO A 210 -31.93 12.96 17.76
C PRO A 210 -31.86 12.80 16.23
N PRO A 211 -32.42 13.71 15.40
CA PRO A 211 -32.30 13.60 13.94
C PRO A 211 -30.85 13.66 13.44
N VAL A 212 -30.04 14.54 14.02
CA VAL A 212 -28.61 14.70 13.66
C VAL A 212 -27.84 13.43 14.05
N THR A 213 -28.06 12.92 15.27
CA THR A 213 -27.43 11.66 15.73
C THR A 213 -27.76 10.51 14.79
N VAL A 214 -29.03 10.34 14.41
CA VAL A 214 -29.46 9.26 13.51
C VAL A 214 -28.79 9.40 12.14
N ILE A 215 -28.71 10.60 11.57
CA ILE A 215 -28.05 10.83 10.28
C ILE A 215 -26.56 10.47 10.34
N LEU A 216 -25.86 10.90 11.39
CA LEU A 216 -24.43 10.59 11.58
C LEU A 216 -24.20 9.08 11.74
N LEU A 217 -25.04 8.39 12.50
CA LEU A 217 -24.97 6.94 12.66
C LEU A 217 -25.26 6.20 11.35
N ILE A 218 -26.24 6.65 10.55
CA ILE A 218 -26.53 6.06 9.24
C ILE A 218 -25.30 6.16 8.33
N PHE A 219 -24.69 7.34 8.20
CA PHE A 219 -23.50 7.50 7.37
C PHE A 219 -22.32 6.70 7.88
N LEU A 220 -22.10 6.64 9.21
CA LEU A 220 -21.06 5.79 9.81
C LEU A 220 -21.31 4.30 9.50
N CYS A 221 -22.55 3.85 9.63
CA CYS A 221 -22.91 2.46 9.36
C CYS A 221 -22.79 2.13 7.84
N LEU A 222 -23.15 3.05 6.93
CA LEU A 222 -22.93 2.88 5.48
C LEU A 222 -21.43 2.84 5.12
N GLU A 223 -20.65 3.76 5.66
CA GLU A 223 -19.20 3.80 5.51
C GLU A 223 -18.57 2.51 6.03
N GLY A 224 -18.90 2.12 7.27
CA GLY A 224 -18.38 0.93 7.92
C GLY A 224 -18.69 -0.35 7.14
N LEU A 225 -19.90 -0.51 6.61
CA LEU A 225 -20.25 -1.68 5.78
C LEU A 225 -19.45 -1.71 4.47
N LEU A 226 -19.41 -0.58 3.75
CA LEU A 226 -18.69 -0.49 2.48
C LEU A 226 -17.20 -0.81 2.65
N PHE A 227 -16.55 -0.16 3.62
CA PHE A 227 -15.12 -0.34 3.83
C PHE A 227 -14.79 -1.66 4.49
N LEU A 228 -15.62 -2.19 5.41
CA LEU A 228 -15.41 -3.54 5.96
C LEU A 228 -15.42 -4.58 4.84
N THR A 229 -16.44 -4.59 3.98
CA THR A 229 -16.53 -5.58 2.90
C THR A 229 -15.36 -5.45 1.94
N PHE A 230 -15.08 -4.23 1.44
CA PHE A 230 -13.99 -4.00 0.49
C PHE A 230 -12.62 -4.38 1.08
N THR A 231 -12.31 -3.90 2.28
CA THR A 231 -10.99 -4.12 2.88
C THR A 231 -10.80 -5.52 3.44
N ALA A 232 -11.85 -6.21 3.90
CA ALA A 232 -11.76 -7.61 4.28
C ALA A 232 -11.47 -8.51 3.06
N VAL A 233 -12.12 -8.25 1.92
CA VAL A 233 -11.83 -8.96 0.67
C VAL A 233 -10.40 -8.70 0.22
N MET A 234 -9.98 -7.42 0.17
CA MET A 234 -8.61 -7.05 -0.22
C MET A 234 -7.55 -7.62 0.73
N PHE A 235 -7.80 -7.63 2.03
CA PHE A 235 -6.92 -8.28 3.00
C PHE A 235 -6.80 -9.78 2.72
N GLY A 236 -7.93 -10.46 2.53
CA GLY A 236 -7.97 -11.89 2.22
C GLY A 236 -7.24 -12.23 0.91
N THR A 237 -7.44 -11.45 -0.15
CA THR A 237 -6.76 -11.65 -1.44
C THR A 237 -5.25 -11.43 -1.32
N GLN A 238 -4.80 -10.40 -0.60
CA GLN A 238 -3.38 -10.17 -0.37
C GLN A 238 -2.74 -11.32 0.43
N ILE A 239 -3.36 -11.77 1.51
CA ILE A 239 -2.85 -12.90 2.30
C ILE A 239 -2.78 -14.16 1.45
N HIS A 240 -3.81 -14.43 0.66
CA HIS A 240 -3.83 -15.54 -0.30
C HIS A 240 -2.70 -15.44 -1.34
N SER A 241 -2.51 -14.27 -1.93
CA SER A 241 -1.43 -13.99 -2.90
C SER A 241 -0.03 -14.20 -2.30
N ILE A 242 0.19 -13.75 -1.06
CA ILE A 242 1.46 -13.97 -0.35
C ILE A 242 1.68 -15.46 -0.05
N CYS A 243 0.62 -16.15 0.38
CA CYS A 243 0.66 -17.58 0.71
C CYS A 243 0.96 -18.48 -0.49
N ASN A 244 0.54 -18.07 -1.69
CA ASN A 244 0.74 -18.81 -2.93
C ASN A 244 1.91 -18.27 -3.79
N ASP A 245 2.62 -17.24 -3.30
CA ASP A 245 3.68 -16.50 -4.01
C ASP A 245 3.26 -16.05 -5.43
N GLU A 246 2.05 -15.52 -5.55
CA GLU A 246 1.41 -15.13 -6.81
C GLU A 246 0.84 -13.70 -6.70
N THR A 247 1.21 -12.83 -7.64
CA THR A 247 0.65 -11.46 -7.72
C THR A 247 -0.72 -11.46 -8.40
N GLU A 248 -1.52 -10.41 -8.20
CA GLU A 248 -2.81 -10.27 -8.87
C GLU A 248 -2.68 -10.26 -10.41
N ILE A 249 -1.62 -9.65 -10.95
CA ILE A 249 -1.36 -9.65 -12.41
C ILE A 249 -1.10 -11.07 -12.92
N GLU A 250 -0.29 -11.85 -12.20
CA GLU A 250 0.02 -13.24 -12.55
C GLU A 250 -1.26 -14.10 -12.56
N ARG A 251 -2.09 -13.95 -11.52
CA ARG A 251 -3.39 -14.63 -11.39
C ARG A 251 -4.33 -14.29 -12.56
N LEU A 252 -4.51 -13.01 -12.85
CA LEU A 252 -5.41 -12.56 -13.92
C LEU A 252 -4.94 -12.96 -15.32
N LYS A 253 -3.62 -13.06 -15.53
CA LYS A 253 -3.06 -13.52 -16.81
C LYS A 253 -2.91 -15.03 -16.90
N SER A 254 -3.21 -15.77 -15.82
CA SER A 254 -2.96 -17.21 -15.73
C SER A 254 -1.53 -17.56 -16.14
N GLU A 255 -0.56 -16.75 -15.71
CA GLU A 255 0.86 -16.99 -16.00
C GLU A 255 1.29 -18.27 -15.27
N LYS A 256 1.79 -19.26 -16.03
CA LYS A 256 2.36 -20.47 -15.42
C LYS A 256 3.64 -20.09 -14.69
N ALA A 257 3.74 -20.48 -13.41
CA ALA A 257 4.91 -20.19 -12.61
C ALA A 257 6.17 -20.81 -13.26
N THR A 258 7.13 -19.96 -13.62
CA THR A 258 8.45 -20.35 -14.12
C THR A 258 9.48 -20.49 -12.98
N TRP A 259 9.09 -20.12 -11.76
CA TRP A 259 9.91 -20.14 -10.55
C TRP A 259 9.43 -21.21 -9.56
N GLU A 260 10.32 -21.62 -8.67
CA GLU A 260 9.95 -22.46 -7.52
C GLU A 260 9.07 -21.67 -6.55
N ARG A 261 7.85 -22.16 -6.32
CA ARG A 261 6.92 -21.55 -5.38
C ARG A 261 7.43 -21.70 -3.96
N ARG A 262 7.45 -20.60 -3.21
CA ARG A 262 7.79 -20.64 -1.79
C ARG A 262 6.72 -21.40 -1.00
N LEU A 263 7.15 -22.10 0.05
CA LEU A 263 6.22 -22.63 1.06
C LEU A 263 5.44 -21.48 1.69
N ARG A 264 4.18 -21.73 2.06
CA ARG A 264 3.24 -20.72 2.56
C ARG A 264 3.84 -19.79 3.63
N TRP A 265 4.58 -20.37 4.58
CA TRP A 265 5.19 -19.64 5.67
C TRP A 265 6.40 -18.81 5.25
N ASP A 266 7.13 -19.20 4.22
CA ASP A 266 8.30 -18.47 3.72
C ASP A 266 7.88 -17.23 2.92
N GLY A 267 6.72 -17.28 2.23
CA GLY A 267 6.08 -16.10 1.65
C GLY A 267 5.77 -15.05 2.73
N MET A 268 5.07 -15.46 3.79
CA MET A 268 4.73 -14.58 4.91
C MET A 268 5.98 -13.99 5.59
N ARG A 269 7.00 -14.82 5.88
CA ARG A 269 8.28 -14.36 6.44
C ARG A 269 9.01 -13.36 5.56
N SER A 270 8.92 -13.53 4.24
CA SER A 270 9.57 -12.62 3.29
C SER A 270 8.91 -11.24 3.24
N VAL A 271 7.58 -11.17 3.34
CA VAL A 271 6.83 -9.90 3.32
C VAL A 271 6.88 -9.20 4.68
N PHE A 272 6.68 -9.95 5.77
CA PHE A 272 6.61 -9.38 7.12
C PHE A 272 7.95 -9.33 7.87
N GLY A 273 9.03 -9.86 7.28
CA GLY A 273 10.39 -9.74 7.79
C GLY A 273 10.67 -10.64 8.98
N GLY A 274 11.11 -11.87 8.72
CA GLY A 274 11.56 -12.82 9.74
C GLY A 274 10.43 -13.70 10.31
N PRO A 275 10.66 -14.42 11.42
CA PRO A 275 9.66 -15.31 12.00
C PRO A 275 8.43 -14.55 12.54
N PRO A 276 7.28 -15.23 12.71
CA PRO A 276 6.07 -14.64 13.29
C PRO A 276 6.38 -13.95 14.63
N SER A 277 6.03 -12.66 14.71
CA SER A 277 6.29 -11.83 15.89
C SER A 277 5.33 -10.64 15.94
N PHE A 278 5.22 -9.97 17.08
CA PHE A 278 4.44 -8.73 17.22
C PHE A 278 4.91 -7.60 16.29
N LEU A 279 6.14 -7.70 15.74
CA LEU A 279 6.60 -6.76 14.73
C LEU A 279 5.76 -6.84 13.46
N TRP A 280 5.21 -8.01 13.10
CA TRP A 280 4.43 -8.19 11.86
C TRP A 280 3.27 -7.22 11.78
N ILE A 281 2.58 -7.00 12.90
CA ILE A 281 1.44 -6.08 12.99
C ILE A 281 1.87 -4.62 13.22
N ASN A 282 3.14 -4.35 13.55
CA ASN A 282 3.60 -3.02 13.86
C ASN A 282 4.01 -2.24 12.59
N PRO A 283 3.26 -1.20 12.15
CA PRO A 283 3.65 -0.39 11.02
C PRO A 283 4.80 0.56 11.34
N PHE A 284 5.29 0.64 12.57
CA PHE A 284 6.49 1.39 12.93
C PHE A 284 7.79 0.57 12.77
N ALA A 285 7.69 -0.73 12.50
CA ALA A 285 8.86 -1.60 12.34
C ALA A 285 9.76 -1.13 11.18
N GLY A 286 11.05 -0.91 11.45
CA GLY A 286 12.03 -0.45 10.45
C GLY A 286 12.08 1.06 10.21
N LEU A 287 11.30 1.88 10.93
CA LEU A 287 11.50 3.34 10.96
C LEU A 287 12.78 3.68 11.74
N GLN A 288 13.84 4.10 11.05
CA GLN A 288 15.04 4.66 11.68
C GLN A 288 14.85 6.16 11.98
N ILE A 289 14.10 6.48 13.03
CA ILE A 289 13.85 7.88 13.49
C ILE A 289 15.16 8.64 13.76
N ARG A 290 16.26 7.95 14.10
CA ARG A 290 17.56 8.55 14.44
C ARG A 290 18.15 9.45 13.35
N ARG A 291 17.90 9.20 12.05
CA ARG A 291 18.45 10.05 10.98
C ARG A 291 17.75 11.40 10.84
N PHE A 292 16.46 11.49 11.16
CA PHE A 292 15.70 12.73 11.04
C PHE A 292 16.09 13.77 12.11
N LEU A 293 16.23 13.33 13.38
CA LEU A 293 16.58 14.22 14.50
C LEU A 293 18.04 14.71 14.45
N LEU A 294 18.97 13.85 14.00
CA LEU A 294 20.37 14.26 13.81
C LEU A 294 20.54 15.26 12.65
N ARG A 295 19.62 15.26 11.68
CA ARG A 295 19.64 16.19 10.53
C ARG A 295 19.02 17.54 10.86
N ALA A 296 17.96 17.59 11.66
CA ALA A 296 17.42 18.85 12.19
C ALA A 296 18.49 19.63 12.98
N ARG A 297 19.28 18.92 13.80
CA ARG A 297 20.39 19.51 14.57
C ARG A 297 21.59 19.94 13.70
N LYS A 298 21.80 19.33 12.53
CA LYS A 298 22.83 19.75 11.56
C LYS A 298 22.39 20.94 10.70
N GLY A 299 21.10 21.04 10.37
CA GLY A 299 20.55 22.18 9.63
C GLY A 299 20.55 23.49 10.44
N GLU A 300 20.43 23.43 11.77
CA GLU A 300 20.61 24.61 12.64
C GLU A 300 22.09 25.01 12.80
N ALA A 301 23.01 24.07 12.69
CA ALA A 301 24.45 24.34 12.83
C ALA A 301 25.08 24.98 11.58
N GLU A 302 24.49 24.81 10.38
CA GLU A 302 24.98 25.43 9.14
C GLU A 302 24.49 26.87 8.90
N PHE A 303 23.61 27.40 9.76
CA PHE A 303 23.21 28.82 9.75
C PHE A 303 23.84 29.64 10.88
N SER A 304 24.83 29.07 11.56
CA SER A 304 25.58 29.73 12.62
C SER A 304 27.04 29.89 12.20
N VAL A 305 27.42 31.15 11.94
CA VAL A 305 28.75 31.70 11.55
C VAL A 305 28.95 31.90 10.06
#